data_AF-A0A7S1HCK4-F1
#
_entry.id   AF-A0A7S1HCK4-F1
#
_cell.length_a   1.000
_cell.length_b   1.000
_cell.length_c   1.000
_cell.angle_alpha   90.00
_cell.angle_beta   90.00
_cell.angle_gamma   90.00
#
_symmetry.space_group_name_H-M   'P 1'
#
loop_
_entity.id
_entity.type
_entity.pdbx_description
1 polymer ?
#
loop_
_entity_poly.entity_id
_entity_poly.type
_entity_poly.pdbx_seq_one_letter_code
_entity_poly.pdbx_strand_id
1 'polypeptide(L)'
;FLAEALDTPKKEVLDAAIQDLREVGAIRKCKATGDWELTELGGHLARMPVDTRLARMLVFAAVFGCVEPALTIAATMSARSPFVCPFEKREEANRAKAAFAKDKDKSDHILFCRVFDAWLDVRSR
;
A
#
# COMPACT_ATOMS: atom_id res chain seq x y z
N PHE A 1 -11.88 17.15 18.85
CA PHE A 1 -10.50 16.94 18.33
C PHE A 1 -10.27 17.61 16.97
N LEU A 2 -10.64 17.05 15.81
CA LEU A 2 -10.28 17.65 14.50
C LEU A 2 -10.91 19.03 14.26
N ALA A 3 -12.06 19.31 14.88
CA ALA A 3 -12.69 20.64 14.87
C ALA A 3 -11.94 21.70 15.69
N GLU A 4 -10.97 21.29 16.51
CA GLU A 4 -10.13 22.19 17.32
C GLU A 4 -8.77 22.45 16.65
N ALA A 5 -8.52 21.88 15.46
CA ALA A 5 -7.29 22.11 14.71
C ALA A 5 -7.25 23.54 14.17
N LEU A 6 -6.03 24.11 14.06
CA LEU A 6 -5.80 25.47 13.54
C LEU A 6 -6.46 25.69 12.17
N ASP A 7 -6.34 24.69 11.30
CA ASP A 7 -7.07 24.61 10.03
C ASP A 7 -7.99 23.40 10.11
N THR A 8 -9.29 23.67 10.30
CA THR A 8 -10.28 22.62 10.50
C THR A 8 -10.60 21.95 9.16
N PRO A 9 -10.49 20.62 9.04
CA PRO A 9 -10.83 19.93 7.80
C PRO A 9 -12.33 20.07 7.51
N LYS A 10 -12.67 20.15 6.22
CA LYS A 10 -14.06 20.15 5.78
C LYS A 10 -14.75 18.85 6.17
N LYS A 11 -16.04 18.92 6.47
CA LYS A 11 -16.82 17.76 6.91
C LYS A 11 -16.83 16.64 5.87
N GLU A 12 -16.87 17.00 4.59
CA GLU A 12 -16.88 16.03 3.49
C GLU A 12 -15.61 15.17 3.48
N VAL A 13 -14.46 15.77 3.83
CA VAL A 13 -13.17 15.05 3.93
C VAL A 13 -13.18 14.10 5.11
N LEU A 14 -13.77 14.52 6.24
CA LEU A 14 -13.91 13.68 7.42
C LEU A 14 -14.82 12.48 7.15
N ASP A 15 -15.96 12.70 6.50
CA ASP A 15 -16.91 11.64 6.15
C ASP A 15 -16.27 10.63 5.18
N ALA A 16 -15.47 11.10 4.21
CA ALA A 16 -14.72 10.23 3.30
C ALA A 16 -13.68 9.38 4.05
N ALA A 17 -12.89 10.00 4.95
CA ALA A 17 -11.89 9.29 5.73
C ALA A 17 -12.50 8.21 6.65
N ILE A 18 -13.65 8.49 7.27
CA ILE A 18 -14.40 7.52 8.06
C ILE A 18 -14.89 6.35 7.18
N GLN A 19 -15.38 6.66 5.98
CA GLN A 19 -15.83 5.64 5.03
C GLN A 19 -14.66 4.75 4.56
N ASP A 20 -13.50 5.33 4.26
CA ASP A 20 -12.28 4.59 3.92
C ASP A 20 -11.85 3.64 5.04
N LEU A 21 -11.81 4.13 6.29
CA LEU A 21 -11.46 3.30 7.46
C LEU A 21 -12.46 2.16 7.69
N ARG A 22 -13.75 2.39 7.41
CA ARG A 22 -14.78 1.36 7.48
C ARG A 22 -14.61 0.30 6.39
N GLU A 23 -14.31 0.70 5.16
CA GLU A 23 -14.08 -0.22 4.04
C GLU A 23 -12.87 -1.12 4.25
N VAL A 24 -11.80 -0.55 4.83
CA VAL A 24 -10.61 -1.31 5.23
C VAL A 24 -10.89 -2.18 6.47
N GLY A 25 -12.03 -1.99 7.14
CA GLY A 25 -12.44 -2.74 8.33
C GLY A 25 -11.68 -2.34 9.59
N ALA A 26 -11.06 -1.16 9.61
CA ALA A 26 -10.32 -0.63 10.76
C ALA A 26 -11.27 -0.15 11.86
N ILE A 27 -12.46 0.35 11.50
CA ILE A 27 -13.48 0.83 12.44
C ILE A 27 -14.84 0.19 12.17
N ARG A 28 -15.69 0.17 13.20
CA ARG A 28 -17.10 -0.27 13.12
C ARG A 28 -17.98 0.66 13.94
N LYS A 29 -19.29 0.65 13.68
CA LYS A 29 -20.25 1.28 14.60
C LYS A 29 -20.56 0.37 15.78
N CYS A 30 -20.46 0.90 17.00
CA CYS A 30 -20.94 0.26 18.21
C CYS A 30 -22.45 0.07 18.14
N LYS A 31 -22.94 -1.14 18.40
CA LYS A 31 -24.38 -1.42 18.40
C LYS A 31 -25.11 -0.77 19.58
N ALA A 32 -24.42 -0.56 20.69
CA ALA A 32 -25.01 -0.02 21.92
C ALA A 32 -25.06 1.51 21.93
N THR A 33 -23.98 2.18 21.50
CA THR A 33 -23.86 3.65 21.58
C THR A 33 -24.06 4.34 20.24
N GLY A 34 -23.88 3.63 19.11
CA GLY A 34 -23.93 4.21 17.77
C GLY A 34 -22.62 4.89 17.33
N ASP A 35 -21.63 4.98 18.21
CA ASP A 35 -20.34 5.62 17.95
C ASP A 35 -19.40 4.75 17.13
N TRP A 36 -18.33 5.35 16.60
CA TRP A 36 -17.25 4.63 15.93
C TRP A 36 -16.28 4.01 16.94
N GLU A 37 -16.01 2.73 16.78
CA GLU A 37 -15.04 1.96 17.58
C GLU A 37 -13.97 1.36 16.68
N LEU A 38 -12.74 1.25 17.20
CA LEU A 38 -11.64 0.54 16.55
C LEU A 38 -11.88 -0.96 16.61
N THR A 39 -11.61 -1.67 15.51
CA THR A 39 -11.62 -3.13 15.48
C THR A 39 -10.26 -3.68 15.94
N GLU A 40 -10.19 -4.98 16.26
CA GLU A 40 -8.89 -5.63 16.54
C GLU A 40 -7.91 -5.48 15.36
N LEU A 41 -8.42 -5.65 14.13
CA LEU A 41 -7.65 -5.37 12.93
C LEU A 41 -7.18 -3.91 12.93
N GLY A 42 -8.08 -2.96 13.14
CA GLY A 42 -7.75 -1.53 13.22
C GLY A 42 -6.70 -1.21 14.27
N GLY A 43 -6.70 -1.93 15.40
CA GLY A 43 -5.67 -1.86 16.44
C GLY A 43 -4.28 -2.27 15.93
N HIS A 44 -4.21 -3.32 15.10
CA HIS A 44 -2.96 -3.69 14.43
C HIS A 44 -2.55 -2.66 13.38
N LEU A 45 -3.50 -2.18 12.55
CA LEU A 45 -3.21 -1.21 11.49
C LEU A 45 -2.69 0.12 12.05
N ALA A 46 -3.28 0.61 13.14
CA ALA A 46 -2.90 1.87 13.78
C ALA A 46 -1.47 1.88 14.35
N ARG A 47 -0.85 0.71 14.52
CA ARG A 47 0.53 0.58 15.01
C ARG A 47 1.57 0.52 13.89
N MET A 48 1.15 0.42 12.62
CA MET A 48 2.06 0.35 11.48
C MET A 48 2.29 1.74 10.89
N PRO A 49 3.54 2.13 10.60
CA PRO A 49 3.86 3.45 10.03
C PRO A 49 3.69 3.46 8.51
N VAL A 50 2.57 2.94 8.01
CA VAL A 50 2.24 2.88 6.58
C VAL A 50 0.76 3.21 6.38
N ASP A 51 0.36 3.47 5.14
CA ASP A 51 -1.05 3.67 4.80
C ASP A 51 -1.91 2.46 5.23
N THR A 52 -3.13 2.73 5.70
CA THR A 52 -4.05 1.73 6.26
C THR A 52 -4.31 0.56 5.30
N ARG A 53 -4.35 0.79 3.97
CA ARG A 53 -4.57 -0.26 2.97
C ARG A 53 -3.33 -1.15 2.83
N LEU A 54 -2.13 -0.57 2.86
CA LEU A 54 -0.86 -1.32 2.85
C LEU A 54 -0.65 -2.09 4.15
N ALA A 55 -0.96 -1.48 5.30
CA ALA A 55 -0.93 -2.16 6.60
C ALA A 55 -1.82 -3.41 6.56
N ARG A 56 -3.04 -3.30 6.02
CA ARG A 56 -3.95 -4.44 5.88
C ARG A 56 -3.36 -5.51 4.98
N MET A 57 -2.79 -5.12 3.83
CA MET A 57 -2.12 -6.06 2.93
C MET A 57 -1.00 -6.83 3.65
N LEU A 58 -0.16 -6.16 4.43
CA LEU A 58 0.94 -6.78 5.17
C LEU A 58 0.44 -7.74 6.27
N VAL A 59 -0.63 -7.38 6.99
CA VAL A 59 -1.27 -8.29 7.97
C VAL A 59 -1.74 -9.57 7.27
N PHE A 60 -2.43 -9.48 6.13
CA PHE A 60 -2.88 -10.65 5.39
C PHE A 60 -1.72 -11.42 4.76
N ALA A 61 -0.66 -10.75 4.31
CA ALA A 61 0.52 -11.40 3.78
C ALA A 61 1.23 -12.27 4.83
N ALA A 62 1.23 -11.84 6.10
CA ALA A 62 1.71 -12.66 7.21
C ALA A 62 0.85 -13.91 7.42
N VAL A 63 -0.48 -13.78 7.34
CA VAL A 63 -1.41 -14.91 7.45
C VAL A 63 -1.25 -15.90 6.29
N PHE A 64 -1.04 -15.41 5.07
CA PHE A 64 -0.92 -16.24 3.86
C PHE A 64 0.51 -16.71 3.57
N GLY A 65 1.50 -16.33 4.38
CA GLY A 65 2.90 -16.74 4.20
C GLY A 65 3.60 -16.10 2.99
N CYS A 66 3.15 -14.92 2.54
CA CYS A 66 3.73 -14.21 1.38
C CYS A 66 4.28 -12.82 1.77
N VAL A 67 4.92 -12.74 2.93
CA VAL A 67 5.40 -11.47 3.51
C VAL A 67 6.47 -10.80 2.64
N GLU A 68 7.44 -11.55 2.11
CA GLU A 68 8.54 -11.00 1.31
C GLU A 68 8.06 -10.23 0.07
N PRO A 69 7.26 -10.82 -0.85
CA PRO A 69 6.76 -10.08 -2.01
C PRO A 69 5.80 -8.95 -1.59
N ALA A 70 5.02 -9.12 -0.52
CA ALA A 70 4.15 -8.07 -0.02
C ALA A 70 4.93 -6.87 0.53
N LEU A 71 6.06 -7.10 1.20
CA LEU A 71 6.96 -6.03 1.65
C LEU A 71 7.58 -5.28 0.47
N THR A 72 8.01 -5.99 -0.58
CA THR A 72 8.51 -5.35 -1.81
C THR A 72 7.45 -4.45 -2.44
N ILE A 73 6.20 -4.94 -2.53
CA ILE A 73 5.07 -4.14 -3.03
C ILE A 73 4.83 -2.93 -2.12
N ALA A 74 4.73 -3.14 -0.80
CA ALA A 74 4.49 -2.05 0.15
C ALA A 74 5.59 -0.97 0.09
N ALA A 75 6.85 -1.36 -0.02
CA ALA A 75 7.98 -0.45 -0.14
C ALA A 75 7.89 0.37 -1.44
N THR A 76 7.59 -0.28 -2.57
CA THR A 76 7.48 0.42 -3.87
C THR A 76 6.27 1.35 -3.97
N MET A 77 5.20 1.07 -3.20
CA MET A 77 4.04 1.96 -3.11
C MET A 77 4.24 3.11 -2.10
N SER A 78 5.02 2.88 -1.05
CA SER A 78 5.32 3.91 -0.03
C SER A 78 6.46 4.84 -0.45
N ALA A 79 7.32 4.38 -1.35
CA ALA A 79 8.46 5.12 -1.88
C ALA A 79 8.33 5.33 -3.40
N ARG A 80 9.41 5.81 -4.03
CA ARG A 80 9.46 6.00 -5.49
C ARG A 80 9.58 4.66 -6.20
N SER A 81 8.95 4.55 -7.38
CA SER A 81 9.14 3.45 -8.33
C SER A 81 10.65 3.19 -8.59
N PRO A 82 11.08 1.91 -8.66
CA PRO A 82 12.47 1.56 -8.99
C PRO A 82 12.83 1.88 -10.45
N PHE A 83 11.84 2.02 -11.34
CA PHE A 83 12.08 2.42 -12.71
C PHE A 83 12.30 3.94 -12.82
N VAL A 84 13.40 4.32 -13.46
CA VAL A 84 13.68 5.70 -13.87
C VAL A 84 13.33 5.85 -15.35
N CYS A 85 12.58 6.90 -15.69
CA CYS A 85 12.13 7.15 -17.05
C CYS A 85 12.47 8.60 -17.46
N PRO A 86 13.71 8.86 -17.91
CA PRO A 86 14.09 10.17 -18.45
C PRO A 86 13.28 10.49 -19.70
N PHE A 87 12.90 11.76 -19.89
CA PHE A 87 12.03 12.18 -21.00
C PHE A 87 12.56 11.75 -22.38
N GLU A 88 13.86 11.96 -22.62
CA GLU A 88 14.54 11.62 -23.88
C GLU A 88 14.64 10.11 -24.13
N LYS A 89 14.57 9.29 -23.08
CA LYS A 89 14.78 7.84 -23.12
C LYS A 89 13.54 7.04 -22.72
N ARG A 90 12.36 7.65 -22.86
CA ARG A 90 11.09 7.04 -22.43
C ARG A 90 10.81 5.69 -23.08
N GLU A 91 11.06 5.57 -24.39
CA GLU A 91 10.89 4.31 -25.12
C GLU A 91 11.85 3.21 -24.65
N GLU A 92 13.10 3.57 -24.36
CA GLU A 92 14.10 2.64 -23.83
C GLU A 92 13.72 2.16 -22.41
N ALA A 93 13.32 3.09 -21.54
CA ALA A 93 12.87 2.76 -20.19
C ALA A 93 11.62 1.86 -20.20
N ASN A 94 10.67 2.12 -21.10
CA ASN A 94 9.48 1.27 -21.27
C ASN A 94 9.86 -0.14 -21.75
N ARG A 95 10.78 -0.27 -22.71
CA ARG A 95 11.27 -1.58 -23.15
C ARG A 95 12.00 -2.33 -22.03
N ALA A 96 12.82 -1.64 -21.25
CA ALA A 96 13.51 -2.23 -20.10
C ALA A 96 12.51 -2.72 -19.05
N LYS A 97 11.49 -1.92 -18.73
CA LYS A 97 10.38 -2.32 -17.83
C LYS A 97 9.62 -3.53 -18.39
N ALA A 98 9.30 -3.53 -19.68
CA ALA A 98 8.60 -4.61 -20.35
C ALA A 98 9.40 -5.93 -20.39
N ALA A 99 10.74 -5.87 -20.42
CA ALA A 99 11.59 -7.05 -20.40
C ALA A 99 11.47 -7.89 -19.10
N PHE A 100 11.03 -7.27 -18.00
CA PHE A 100 10.73 -7.98 -16.75
C PHE A 100 9.30 -8.54 -16.69
N ALA A 101 8.43 -8.16 -17.63
CA ALA A 101 7.09 -8.71 -17.72
C ALA A 101 7.15 -10.10 -18.36
N LYS A 102 6.32 -11.02 -17.87
CA LYS A 102 6.08 -12.32 -18.53
C LYS A 102 4.74 -12.23 -19.25
N ASP A 103 4.58 -12.98 -20.35
CA ASP A 103 3.45 -12.88 -21.29
C ASP A 103 2.04 -12.92 -20.68
N LYS A 104 1.89 -13.45 -19.45
CA LYS A 104 0.60 -13.59 -18.77
C LYS A 104 0.36 -12.57 -17.65
N ASP A 105 1.38 -11.85 -17.21
CA ASP A 105 1.30 -11.00 -16.01
C ASP A 105 1.17 -9.53 -16.39
N LYS A 106 -0.02 -8.98 -16.18
CA LYS A 106 -0.34 -7.56 -16.42
C LYS A 106 -0.32 -6.71 -15.14
N SER A 107 0.34 -7.19 -14.08
CA SER A 107 0.39 -6.52 -12.77
C SER A 107 1.73 -5.82 -12.56
N ASP A 108 1.70 -4.48 -12.42
CA ASP A 108 2.87 -3.68 -12.07
C ASP A 108 3.45 -4.07 -10.69
N HIS A 109 2.62 -4.48 -9.74
CA HIS A 109 3.08 -4.91 -8.42
C HIS A 109 3.91 -6.20 -8.50
N ILE A 110 3.47 -7.18 -9.30
CA ILE A 110 4.23 -8.41 -9.54
C ILE A 110 5.52 -8.11 -10.31
N LEU A 111 5.47 -7.15 -11.23
CA LEU A 111 6.65 -6.68 -11.94
C LEU A 111 7.70 -6.09 -10.98
N PHE A 112 7.28 -5.32 -9.98
CA PHE A 112 8.21 -4.80 -8.97
C PHE A 112 8.89 -5.90 -8.16
N CYS A 113 8.15 -6.95 -7.76
CA CYS A 113 8.75 -8.11 -7.10
C CYS A 113 9.83 -8.74 -7.97
N ARG A 114 9.54 -8.96 -9.27
CA ARG A 114 10.51 -9.57 -10.20
C ARG A 114 11.77 -8.75 -10.39
N VAL A 115 11.63 -7.43 -10.49
CA VAL A 115 12.80 -6.55 -10.61
C VAL A 115 13.63 -6.61 -9.34
N PHE A 116 12.98 -6.62 -8.17
CA PHE A 116 13.69 -6.75 -6.90
C PHE A 116 14.41 -8.09 -6.78
N ASP A 117 13.77 -9.19 -7.13
CA ASP A 117 14.38 -10.53 -7.14
C ASP A 117 15.58 -10.58 -8.10
N ALA A 118 15.43 -10.06 -9.32
CA ALA A 118 16.51 -9.99 -10.29
C ALA A 118 17.69 -9.12 -9.78
N TRP A 119 17.40 -8.05 -9.04
CA TRP A 119 18.43 -7.23 -8.40
C TRP A 119 19.14 -7.98 -7.27
N LEU A 120 18.43 -8.77 -6.46
CA LEU A 120 19.02 -9.61 -5.42
C LEU A 120 19.97 -10.67 -6.02
N ASP A 121 19.59 -11.28 -7.13
CA ASP A 121 20.41 -12.26 -7.86
C ASP A 121 21.70 -11.65 -8.41
N VAL A 122 21.66 -10.40 -8.88
CA VAL A 122 22.86 -9.68 -9.33
C VAL A 122 23.73 -9.25 -8.16
N ARG A 123 23.12 -8.78 -7.06
CA ARG A 123 23.84 -8.32 -5.86
C ARG A 123 24.54 -9.44 -5.10
N SER A 124 24.02 -10.67 -5.18
CA SER A 124 24.58 -11.84 -4.48
C SER A 124 25.76 -12.49 -5.20
N ARG A 125 26.14 -11.98 -6.38
CA ARG A 125 27.36 -12.34 -7.12
C ARG A 125 28.52 -11.43 -6.75
#